data_AF-A0ABD4QA35-F1
#
_entry.id   AF-A0ABD4QA35-F1
#
_cell.length_a   1.000
_cell.length_b   1.000
_cell.length_c   1.000
_cell.angle_alpha   90.00
_cell.angle_beta   90.00
_cell.angle_gamma   90.00
#
_symmetry.space_group_name_H-M   'P 1'
#
loop_
_entity.id
_entity.type
_entity.pdbx_description
1 polymer ?
#
loop_
_entity_poly.entity_id
_entity_poly.type
_entity_poly.pdbx_seq_one_letter_code
_entity_poly.pdbx_strand_id
1 'polypeptide(L)' 'MTRQTLIENYPHRVGGHCGSAAMRDLLHWQGLGWEEPPDEGLVFTLGGSLGLSYLRSSDLFPPLYLVGRDSDFEVN' A
#
# COMPACT_ATOMS: atom_id res chain seq x y z
N MET A 1 13.33 -23.16 -15.61
CA MET A 1 13.50 -21.98 -14.75
C MET A 1 12.67 -22.18 -13.51
N THR A 2 13.30 -22.36 -12.35
CA THR A 2 12.61 -22.54 -11.07
C THR A 2 12.05 -21.20 -10.63
N ARG A 3 10.74 -21.11 -10.40
CA ARG A 3 10.08 -19.89 -9.94
C ARG A 3 10.49 -19.63 -8.49
N GLN A 4 11.36 -18.65 -8.27
CA GLN A 4 11.76 -18.23 -6.93
C GLN A 4 10.66 -17.32 -6.36
N THR A 5 10.00 -17.76 -5.29
CA THR A 5 9.04 -16.93 -4.55
C THR A 5 9.81 -16.11 -3.52
N LEU A 6 9.87 -14.79 -3.71
CA LEU A 6 10.55 -13.87 -2.79
C LEU A 6 9.65 -13.42 -1.63
N ILE A 7 8.34 -13.48 -1.82
CA ILE A 7 7.33 -13.07 -0.83
C ILE A 7 6.19 -14.09 -0.85
N GLU A 8 5.95 -14.74 0.28
CA GLU A 8 4.91 -15.75 0.41
C GLU A 8 3.51 -15.12 0.46
N ASN A 9 2.56 -15.76 -0.24
CA ASN A 9 1.14 -15.40 -0.24
C ASN A 9 0.83 -13.93 -0.64
N TYR A 10 1.68 -13.30 -1.46
CA TYR A 10 1.42 -11.96 -1.98
C TYR A 10 0.25 -11.98 -2.98
N PRO A 11 -0.87 -11.29 -2.70
CA PRO A 11 -2.14 -11.46 -3.41
C PRO A 11 -2.22 -10.58 -4.66
N HIS A 12 -1.23 -10.67 -5.55
CA HIS A 12 -1.18 -9.77 -6.69
C HIS A 12 -2.40 -9.92 -7.61
N ARG A 13 -3.11 -8.82 -7.87
CA ARG A 13 -4.22 -8.77 -8.83
C ARG A 13 -3.97 -7.66 -9.85
N VAL A 14 -4.28 -7.90 -11.12
CA VAL A 14 -4.16 -6.86 -12.15
C VAL A 14 -5.14 -5.72 -11.82
N GLY A 15 -4.65 -4.49 -11.87
CA GLY A 15 -5.47 -3.28 -11.74
C GLY A 15 -5.33 -2.35 -12.94
N GLY A 16 -6.14 -1.29 -12.96
CA GLY A 16 -6.12 -0.26 -14.00
C GLY A 16 -4.84 0.59 -14.01
N HIS A 17 -4.15 0.72 -12.87
CA HIS A 17 -2.85 1.39 -12.78
C HIS A 17 -1.86 0.57 -11.95
N CYS A 18 -0.60 0.49 -12.40
CA CYS A 18 0.41 -0.35 -11.75
C CYS A 18 0.68 0.05 -10.30
N GLY A 19 0.68 1.35 -10.00
CA GLY A 19 0.90 1.87 -8.64
C GLY A 19 -0.26 1.61 -7.68
N SER A 20 -1.49 1.87 -8.11
CA SER A 20 -2.69 1.62 -7.30
C SER A 20 -2.95 0.14 -7.09
N ALA A 21 -2.71 -0.70 -8.11
CA ALA A 21 -2.78 -2.15 -7.97
C ALA A 21 -1.76 -2.66 -6.94
N ALA A 22 -0.50 -2.22 -7.05
CA ALA A 22 0.56 -2.63 -6.12
C ALA A 22 0.26 -2.21 -4.68
N MET A 23 -0.22 -0.98 -4.47
CA MET A 23 -0.52 -0.51 -3.13
C MET A 23 -1.77 -1.18 -2.55
N ARG A 24 -2.79 -1.50 -3.35
CA ARG A 24 -3.95 -2.28 -2.90
C ARG A 24 -3.50 -3.64 -2.41
N ASP A 25 -2.70 -4.32 -3.22
CA ASP A 25 -2.22 -5.67 -2.93
C ASP A 25 -1.33 -5.68 -1.67
N LEU A 26 -0.50 -4.65 -1.47
CA LEU A 26 0.29 -4.45 -0.25
C LEU A 26 -0.58 -4.24 0.99
N LEU A 27 -1.57 -3.35 0.91
CA LEU A 27 -2.48 -3.07 2.02
C LEU A 27 -3.29 -4.30 2.39
N HIS A 28 -3.78 -5.04 1.39
CA HIS A 28 -4.50 -6.29 1.61
C HIS A 28 -3.59 -7.35 2.26
N TRP A 29 -2.37 -7.52 1.75
CA TRP A 29 -1.39 -8.48 2.28
C TRP A 29 -1.02 -8.20 3.74
N GLN A 30 -1.02 -6.93 4.16
CA GLN A 30 -0.74 -6.51 5.53
C GLN A 30 -1.98 -6.45 6.44
N GLY A 31 -3.14 -6.89 5.94
CA GLY A 31 -4.39 -6.91 6.72
C GLY A 31 -5.00 -5.52 6.94
N LEU A 32 -4.62 -4.52 6.14
CA LEU A 32 -5.08 -3.12 6.26
C LEU A 32 -6.30 -2.83 5.39
N GLY A 33 -7.02 -3.86 4.95
CA GLY A 33 -8.17 -3.71 4.07
C GLY A 33 -9.50 -3.41 4.76
N TRP A 34 -9.59 -3.53 6.09
CA TRP A 34 -10.87 -3.43 6.81
C TRP A 34 -11.89 -4.47 6.28
N GLU A 35 -11.59 -5.76 6.48
CA GLU A 35 -12.36 -6.94 6.02
C GLU A 35 -12.20 -7.33 4.54
N GLU A 36 -12.10 -6.38 3.62
CA GLU A 36 -11.87 -6.65 2.18
C GLU A 36 -10.67 -5.86 1.61
N PRO A 37 -10.05 -6.21 0.48
CA PRO A 37 -9.06 -5.33 -0.14
C PRO A 37 -9.65 -3.93 -0.42
N PRO A 38 -8.91 -2.84 -0.18
CA PRO A 38 -9.41 -1.50 -0.50
C PRO A 38 -9.66 -1.37 -2.01
N ASP A 39 -10.62 -0.55 -2.41
CA ASP A 39 -10.85 -0.26 -3.83
C ASP A 39 -9.58 0.34 -4.45
N GLU A 40 -9.26 -0.08 -5.66
CA GLU A 40 -8.16 0.50 -6.43
C GLU A 40 -8.31 2.02 -6.56
N GLY A 41 -9.53 2.56 -6.68
CA GLY A 41 -9.77 4.01 -6.74
C GLY A 41 -9.39 4.76 -5.46
N LEU A 42 -9.66 4.16 -4.29
CA LEU A 42 -9.25 4.71 -3.00
C LEU A 42 -7.72 4.74 -2.91
N VAL A 43 -7.09 3.64 -3.28
CA VAL A 43 -5.64 3.48 -3.27
C VAL A 43 -4.97 4.40 -4.31
N PHE A 44 -5.57 4.59 -5.48
CA PHE A 44 -5.08 5.52 -6.49
C PHE A 44 -5.09 6.96 -5.97
N THR A 45 -6.18 7.38 -5.33
CA THR A 45 -6.29 8.71 -4.72
C THR A 45 -5.23 8.89 -3.64
N LEU A 46 -5.12 7.92 -2.74
CA LEU A 46 -4.12 7.88 -1.68
C LEU A 46 -2.68 8.00 -2.21
N GLY A 47 -2.34 7.26 -3.27
CA GLY A 47 -1.00 7.27 -3.85
C GLY A 47 -0.69 8.54 -4.66
N GLY A 48 -1.72 9.16 -5.23
CA GLY A 48 -1.60 10.36 -6.07
C GLY A 48 -1.70 11.69 -5.31
N SER A 49 -2.36 11.74 -4.15
CA SER A 49 -2.63 12.99 -3.41
C SER A 49 -2.06 13.04 -1.98
N LEU A 50 -1.55 11.92 -1.48
CA LEU A 50 -1.09 11.77 -0.10
C LEU A 50 0.13 10.84 -0.03
N GLY A 51 1.08 10.91 -0.97
CA GLY A 51 2.25 10.02 -1.08
C GLY A 51 2.54 9.12 0.14
N LEU A 52 2.36 7.80 0.00
CA LEU A 52 2.39 6.86 1.12
C LEU A 52 3.72 6.15 1.30
N SER A 53 4.11 5.99 2.56
CA SER A 53 5.21 5.13 2.98
C SER A 53 4.73 4.09 3.97
N TYR A 54 5.01 2.82 3.69
CA TYR A 54 4.73 1.70 4.59
C TYR A 54 6.02 1.25 5.28
N LEU A 55 6.04 1.28 6.61
CA LEU A 55 7.13 0.77 7.44
C LEU A 55 6.59 -0.12 8.55
N ARG A 56 7.15 -1.32 8.66
CA ARG A 56 6.90 -2.26 9.77
C ARG A 56 8.18 -2.43 10.58
N SER A 57 8.11 -2.13 11.87
CA SER A 57 9.23 -2.30 12.80
C SER A 57 8.71 -2.69 14.19
N SER A 58 9.45 -3.56 14.89
CA SER A 58 9.22 -3.85 16.31
C SER A 58 9.53 -2.67 17.22
N ASP A 59 10.27 -1.69 16.72
CA ASP A 59 10.66 -0.49 17.46
C ASP A 59 9.58 0.62 17.40
N LEU A 60 8.52 0.42 16.61
CA LEU A 60 7.36 1.31 16.51
C LEU A 60 6.21 0.79 17.38
N PHE A 61 5.50 1.70 18.06
CA PHE A 61 4.28 1.37 18.81
C PHE A 61 3.14 2.35 18.46
N PRO A 62 2.09 1.92 17.73
CA PRO A 62 1.87 0.57 17.20
C PRO A 62 2.91 0.22 16.10
N PRO A 63 3.13 -1.07 15.79
CA PRO A 63 4.16 -1.54 14.83
C PRO A 63 3.89 -1.19 13.36
N LEU A 64 2.94 -0.28 13.13
CA LEU A 64 2.52 0.23 11.84
C LEU A 64 2.59 1.76 11.88
N TYR A 65 3.36 2.34 10.96
CA TYR A 65 3.33 3.76 10.67
C TYR A 65 2.89 3.96 9.22
N LEU A 66 1.76 4.65 9.05
CA LEU A 66 1.22 5.04 7.76
C LEU A 66 1.20 6.58 7.71
N VAL A 67 2.01 7.17 6.85
CA VAL A 67 2.02 8.62 6.62
C VAL A 67 1.71 8.88 5.16
N GLY A 68 0.86 9.86 4.92
CA GLY A 68 0.65 10.42 3.60
C GLY A 68 1.23 11.81 3.50
N ARG A 69 1.98 12.10 2.42
CA ARG A 69 2.62 13.40 2.17
C ARG A 69 2.56 13.76 0.70
N ASP A 70 2.03 14.94 0.39
CA ASP A 70 2.05 15.49 -0.97
C ASP A 70 2.60 16.92 -0.95
N SER A 71 3.34 17.29 -2.00
CA SER A 71 3.90 18.63 -2.16
C SER A 71 2.82 19.69 -2.20
N ASP A 72 1.64 19.38 -2.74
CA ASP A 72 0.52 20.32 -2.87
C ASP A 72 -0.19 20.62 -1.53
N PHE A 73 0.04 19.81 -0.49
CA PHE A 73 -0.46 20.07 0.88
C PHE A 73 0.50 20.90 1.73
N GLU A 74 1.74 21.15 1.27
CA GLU A 74 2.75 21.94 1.99
C GLU A 74 2.96 23.34 1.39
N VAL A 75 2.25 23.69 0.31
CA VAL A 75 2.19 25.05 -0.22
C VAL A 75 1.18 25.87 0.59
N ASN A 76 1.68 26.81 1.39
CA ASN A 76 0.90 27.92 1.96
C ASN A 76 0.78 29.08 0.96
#